data_AF-A0A969JKT2-F1
#
_entry.id   AF-A0A969JKT2-F1
#
_cell.length_a   1.000
_cell.length_b   1.000
_cell.length_c   1.000
_cell.angle_alpha   90.00
_cell.angle_beta   90.00
_cell.angle_gamma   90.00
#
_symmetry.space_group_name_H-M   'P 1'
#
loop_
_entity.id
_entity.type
_entity.pdbx_description
1 polymer ?
#
loop_
_entity_poly.entity_id
_entity_poly.type
_entity_poly.pdbx_seq_one_letter_code
_entity_poly.pdbx_strand_id
1 'polypeptide(L)'
;MSIFDSHQFSLTTPLYYVNGLPHVGSAYTTMAADALARFYRLHGCEVLLITGTDEHGQKIQRTAEQLQRAPNPTAMKLPQDFKILWQRLDIRYDRFSRTTSDRHAAIVKEFFQRVWDKGDIYLWATAGWYCVECEEFKEERDLLDDKRCPIHTNRAVEWR
;
A
#
# COMPACT_ATOMS: atom_id res chain seq x y z
N MET A 1 35.15 -10.18 -7.37
CA MET A 1 33.85 -10.85 -7.21
C MET A 1 32.84 -9.99 -7.92
N SER A 2 32.26 -10.50 -9.00
CA SER A 2 31.29 -9.73 -9.79
C SER A 2 30.00 -9.65 -8.99
N ILE A 3 29.32 -8.49 -8.96
CA ILE A 3 27.98 -8.40 -8.37
C ILE A 3 26.93 -9.22 -9.15
N PHE A 4 27.33 -9.89 -10.23
CA PHE A 4 26.49 -10.63 -11.18
C PHE A 4 26.72 -12.16 -11.18
N ASP A 5 27.47 -12.72 -10.24
CA ASP A 5 27.73 -14.16 -10.18
C ASP A 5 26.47 -14.96 -9.75
N SER A 6 25.64 -15.43 -10.70
CA SER A 6 24.54 -16.41 -10.48
C SER A 6 23.59 -16.13 -9.29
N HIS A 7 23.47 -14.87 -8.88
CA HIS A 7 22.70 -14.50 -7.70
C HIS A 7 21.24 -14.22 -8.07
N GLN A 8 20.33 -14.72 -7.24
CA GLN A 8 18.94 -14.31 -7.27
C GLN A 8 18.83 -12.85 -6.82
N PHE A 9 18.27 -12.00 -7.67
CA PHE A 9 18.04 -10.58 -7.39
C PHE A 9 16.54 -10.33 -7.23
N SER A 10 16.11 -10.08 -6.00
CA SER A 10 14.72 -9.72 -5.69
C SER A 10 14.61 -8.24 -5.42
N LEU A 11 13.63 -7.59 -6.02
CA LEU A 11 13.31 -6.19 -5.77
C LEU A 11 11.80 -5.98 -5.72
N THR A 12 11.39 -4.99 -4.93
CA THR A 12 9.99 -4.66 -4.73
C THR A 12 9.77 -3.18 -4.94
N THR A 13 8.64 -2.80 -5.53
CA THR A 13 8.11 -1.45 -5.34
C THR A 13 7.30 -1.40 -4.04
N PRO A 14 6.99 -0.21 -3.52
CA PRO A 14 5.87 -0.07 -2.60
C PRO A 14 4.60 -0.68 -3.19
N LEU A 15 3.70 -1.14 -2.32
CA LEU A 15 2.32 -1.41 -2.71
C LEU A 15 1.59 -0.07 -2.74
N TYR A 16 0.97 0.27 -3.87
CA TYR A 16 0.34 1.56 -4.04
C TYR A 16 -1.08 1.54 -3.48
N TYR A 17 -1.44 2.58 -2.70
CA TYR A 17 -2.79 2.73 -2.18
C TYR A 17 -3.82 2.85 -3.31
N VAL A 18 -4.90 2.07 -3.23
CA VAL A 18 -6.02 2.13 -4.19
C VAL A 18 -7.06 3.18 -3.80
N ASN A 19 -6.63 4.33 -3.30
CA ASN A 19 -7.50 5.46 -2.98
C ASN A 19 -7.51 6.53 -4.10
N GLY A 20 -6.70 6.35 -5.16
CA GLY A 20 -6.60 7.27 -6.28
C GLY A 20 -6.06 6.59 -7.55
N LEU A 21 -6.10 7.33 -8.66
CA LEU A 21 -5.55 6.85 -9.93
C LEU A 21 -4.02 6.81 -9.89
N PRO A 22 -3.39 5.89 -10.64
CA PRO A 22 -1.94 5.91 -10.83
C PRO A 22 -1.46 7.26 -11.36
N HIS A 23 -0.37 7.78 -10.80
CA HIS A 23 0.22 9.07 -11.17
C HIS A 23 1.75 8.97 -11.32
N VAL A 24 2.40 10.10 -11.65
CA VAL A 24 3.85 10.16 -11.92
C VAL A 24 4.72 9.57 -10.80
N GLY A 25 4.30 9.69 -9.54
CA GLY A 25 5.03 9.13 -8.39
C GLY A 25 5.07 7.60 -8.41
N SER A 26 3.91 6.96 -8.61
CA SER A 26 3.84 5.51 -8.79
C SER A 26 4.54 5.05 -10.07
N ALA A 27 4.45 5.82 -11.15
CA ALA A 27 5.07 5.47 -12.43
C ALA A 27 6.59 5.50 -12.34
N TYR A 28 7.18 6.59 -11.84
CA TYR A 28 8.62 6.76 -11.73
C TYR A 28 9.27 5.63 -10.93
N THR A 29 8.74 5.35 -9.74
CA THR A 29 9.27 4.31 -8.86
C THR A 29 9.26 2.94 -9.54
N THR A 30 8.17 2.62 -10.24
CA THR A 30 8.03 1.33 -10.93
C THR A 30 8.90 1.24 -12.18
N MET A 31 9.07 2.34 -12.92
CA MET A 31 10.00 2.41 -14.06
C MET A 31 11.45 2.25 -13.62
N ALA A 32 11.85 2.87 -12.51
CA ALA A 32 13.20 2.71 -11.96
C ALA A 32 13.46 1.26 -11.53
N ALA A 33 12.49 0.62 -10.88
CA ALA A 33 12.57 -0.79 -10.53
C ALA A 33 12.64 -1.68 -11.78
N ASP A 34 11.82 -1.43 -12.80
CA ASP A 34 11.83 -2.19 -14.05
C ASP A 34 13.17 -2.04 -14.81
N ALA A 35 13.72 -0.84 -14.88
CA ALA A 35 15.02 -0.58 -15.48
C ALA A 35 16.13 -1.39 -14.77
N LEU A 36 16.12 -1.42 -13.44
CA LEU A 36 17.06 -2.20 -12.65
C LEU A 36 16.86 -3.71 -12.88
N ALA A 37 15.60 -4.18 -12.86
CA ALA A 37 15.26 -5.57 -13.11
C ALA A 37 15.77 -6.04 -14.49
N ARG A 38 15.55 -5.23 -15.54
CA ARG A 38 16.03 -5.49 -16.90
C ARG A 38 17.56 -5.50 -16.95
N PHE A 39 18.21 -4.57 -16.26
CA PHE A 39 19.67 -4.53 -16.18
C PHE A 39 20.24 -5.82 -15.57
N TYR A 40 19.72 -6.30 -14.46
CA TYR A 40 20.17 -7.57 -13.85
C TYR A 40 19.83 -8.79 -14.71
N ARG A 41 18.64 -8.83 -15.34
CA ARG A 41 18.29 -9.89 -16.30
C ARG A 41 19.25 -9.94 -17.48
N LEU A 42 19.68 -8.78 -18.01
CA LEU A 42 20.66 -8.69 -19.10
C LEU A 42 22.03 -9.25 -18.71
N HIS A 43 22.39 -9.19 -17.43
CA HIS A 43 23.62 -9.77 -16.88
C HIS A 43 23.47 -11.25 -16.48
N GLY A 44 22.36 -11.91 -16.85
CA GLY A 44 22.14 -13.33 -16.58
C GLY A 44 21.70 -13.66 -15.16
N CYS A 45 21.29 -12.67 -14.36
CA CYS A 45 20.75 -12.92 -13.02
C CYS A 45 19.29 -13.42 -13.10
N GLU A 46 18.91 -14.30 -12.18
CA GLU A 46 17.50 -14.61 -11.93
C GLU A 46 16.85 -13.44 -11.16
N VAL A 47 15.85 -12.79 -11.74
CA VAL A 47 15.24 -11.59 -11.15
C VAL A 47 13.78 -11.82 -10.77
N LEU A 48 13.41 -11.39 -9.56
CA LEU A 48 12.04 -11.34 -9.07
C LEU A 48 11.63 -9.88 -8.74
N LEU A 49 10.90 -9.24 -9.65
CA LEU A 49 10.27 -7.93 -9.46
C LEU A 49 8.83 -8.09 -8.97
N ILE A 50 8.58 -7.65 -7.73
CA ILE A 50 7.24 -7.63 -7.13
C ILE A 50 6.74 -6.18 -7.07
N THR A 51 5.54 -5.96 -7.61
CA THR A 51 4.78 -4.71 -7.43
C THR A 51 3.39 -5.04 -6.92
N GLY A 52 2.53 -4.05 -6.70
CA GLY A 52 1.16 -4.33 -6.32
C GLY A 52 0.42 -3.17 -5.71
N THR A 53 -0.68 -3.52 -5.06
CA THR A 53 -1.63 -2.57 -4.47
C THR A 53 -1.91 -2.89 -3.02
N ASP A 54 -2.01 -1.82 -2.23
CA ASP A 54 -2.59 -1.87 -0.89
C ASP A 54 -4.06 -1.44 -0.96
N GLU A 55 -4.92 -2.35 -0.52
CA GLU A 55 -6.36 -2.36 -0.72
C GLU A 55 -7.14 -2.33 0.59
N HIS A 56 -6.46 -2.09 1.72
CA HIS A 56 -7.08 -1.86 3.02
C HIS A 56 -6.90 -0.41 3.44
N GLY A 57 -7.81 0.11 4.28
CA GLY A 57 -7.75 1.48 4.80
C GLY A 57 -9.14 2.06 5.04
N GLN A 58 -9.24 3.03 5.95
CA GLN A 58 -10.54 3.61 6.32
C GLN A 58 -11.18 4.34 5.14
N LYS A 59 -10.39 5.03 4.32
CA LYS A 59 -10.89 5.71 3.12
C LYS A 59 -11.51 4.72 2.13
N ILE A 60 -10.85 3.60 1.89
CA ILE A 60 -11.32 2.52 1.00
C ILE A 60 -12.65 1.95 1.52
N GLN A 61 -12.72 1.68 2.83
CA GLN A 61 -13.94 1.21 3.47
C GLN A 61 -15.10 2.22 3.32
N ARG A 62 -14.86 3.50 3.65
CA ARG A 62 -15.89 4.56 3.55
C ARG A 62 -16.37 4.76 2.10
N THR A 63 -15.47 4.74 1.12
CA THR A 63 -15.84 4.84 -0.30
C THR A 63 -16.69 3.65 -0.75
N ALA A 64 -16.39 2.43 -0.28
CA ALA A 64 -17.21 1.27 -0.56
C ALA A 64 -18.62 1.40 0.04
N GLU A 65 -18.71 1.80 1.31
CA GLU A 65 -19.98 2.04 2.02
C GLU A 65 -20.84 3.11 1.32
N GLN A 66 -20.24 4.23 0.89
CA GLN A 66 -20.95 5.31 0.18
C GLN A 66 -21.50 4.88 -1.18
N LEU A 67 -20.83 3.95 -1.87
CA LEU A 67 -21.28 3.44 -3.17
C LEU A 67 -22.39 2.38 -3.04
N GLN A 68 -22.91 2.10 -1.83
CA GLN A 68 -23.88 1.04 -1.52
C GLN A 68 -23.49 -0.34 -2.07
N ARG A 69 -22.21 -0.53 -2.35
CA ARG A 69 -21.65 -1.83 -2.70
C ARG A 69 -21.06 -2.38 -1.41
N ALA A 70 -21.30 -3.66 -1.14
CA ALA A 70 -20.51 -4.35 -0.13
C ALA A 70 -19.02 -4.04 -0.40
N PRO A 71 -18.16 -3.87 0.62
CA PRO A 71 -16.72 -3.74 0.47
C PRO A 71 -16.17 -5.04 -0.11
N ASN A 72 -16.43 -5.24 -1.40
CA ASN A 72 -15.93 -6.32 -2.19
C ASN A 72 -14.69 -5.74 -2.88
N PRO A 73 -13.48 -6.13 -2.46
CA PRO A 73 -12.25 -5.67 -3.10
C PRO A 73 -12.13 -6.07 -4.58
N THR A 74 -13.03 -6.93 -5.08
CA THR A 74 -13.18 -7.27 -6.50
C THR A 74 -13.99 -6.22 -7.28
N ALA A 75 -14.79 -5.39 -6.60
CA ALA A 75 -15.61 -4.34 -7.23
C ALA A 75 -14.85 -3.03 -7.48
N MET A 76 -13.61 -2.92 -7.00
CA MET A 76 -12.76 -1.75 -7.22
C MET A 76 -11.99 -1.90 -8.53
N LYS A 77 -12.20 -0.98 -9.47
CA LYS A 77 -11.46 -0.93 -10.76
C LYS A 77 -9.99 -0.52 -10.59
N LEU A 78 -9.62 0.02 -9.43
CA LEU A 78 -8.33 0.67 -9.21
C LEU A 78 -7.09 -0.26 -9.32
N PRO A 79 -7.09 -1.52 -8.80
CA PRO A 79 -6.01 -2.45 -9.07
C PRO A 79 -5.81 -2.74 -10.57
N GLN A 80 -6.91 -2.72 -11.35
CA GLN A 80 -6.86 -2.90 -12.78
C GLN A 80 -6.24 -1.69 -13.49
N ASP A 81 -6.48 -0.47 -12.99
CA ASP A 81 -5.88 0.76 -13.55
C ASP A 81 -4.35 0.75 -13.43
N PHE A 82 -3.80 0.26 -12.31
CA PHE A 82 -2.35 0.04 -12.17
C PHE A 82 -1.82 -0.96 -13.19
N LYS A 83 -2.48 -2.12 -13.35
CA LYS A 83 -2.09 -3.13 -14.35
C LYS A 83 -2.13 -2.59 -15.78
N ILE A 84 -3.16 -1.81 -16.11
CA ILE A 84 -3.29 -1.15 -17.42
C ILE A 84 -2.14 -0.15 -17.63
N LEU A 85 -1.80 0.65 -16.61
CA LEU A 85 -0.68 1.57 -16.71
C LEU A 85 0.65 0.82 -16.90
N TRP A 86 0.89 -0.23 -16.13
CA TRP A 86 2.10 -1.07 -16.27
C TRP A 86 2.23 -1.67 -17.66
N GLN A 87 1.12 -2.13 -18.23
CA GLN A 87 1.10 -2.60 -19.62
C GLN A 87 1.43 -1.48 -20.62
N ARG A 88 0.87 -0.28 -20.43
CA ARG A 88 1.14 0.88 -21.30
C ARG A 88 2.59 1.38 -21.23
N LEU A 89 3.22 1.24 -20.07
CA LEU A 89 4.62 1.61 -19.84
C LEU A 89 5.61 0.48 -20.16
N ASP A 90 5.14 -0.66 -20.67
CA ASP A 90 5.93 -1.89 -20.87
C ASP A 90 6.72 -2.31 -19.61
N ILE A 91 6.12 -2.17 -18.43
CA ILE A 91 6.75 -2.62 -17.17
C ILE A 91 6.63 -4.14 -17.05
N ARG A 92 7.76 -4.81 -16.78
CA ARG A 92 7.87 -6.28 -16.70
C ARG A 92 8.12 -6.73 -15.26
N TYR A 93 7.03 -6.84 -14.52
CA TYR A 93 7.00 -7.44 -13.18
C TYR A 93 6.71 -8.95 -13.23
N ASP A 94 7.16 -9.68 -12.22
CA ASP A 94 6.96 -11.13 -12.09
C ASP A 94 5.75 -11.45 -11.19
N ARG A 95 5.46 -10.58 -10.21
CA ARG A 95 4.32 -10.74 -9.31
C ARG A 95 3.64 -9.41 -9.02
N PHE A 96 2.31 -9.43 -9.12
CA PHE A 96 1.44 -8.34 -8.66
C PHE A 96 0.75 -8.75 -7.36
N SER A 97 1.20 -8.21 -6.23
CA SER A 97 0.64 -8.48 -4.90
C SER A 97 -0.61 -7.63 -4.64
N ARG A 98 -1.62 -8.23 -4.02
CA ARG A 98 -2.83 -7.53 -3.55
C ARG A 98 -3.06 -7.89 -2.10
N THR A 99 -3.25 -6.91 -1.22
CA THR A 99 -3.45 -7.16 0.21
C THR A 99 -4.80 -7.82 0.53
N THR A 100 -5.72 -7.86 -0.44
CA THR A 100 -7.00 -8.58 -0.37
C THR A 100 -6.93 -10.03 -0.81
N SER A 101 -5.79 -10.51 -1.30
CA SER A 101 -5.64 -11.92 -1.69
C SER A 101 -5.63 -12.85 -0.48
N ASP A 102 -6.24 -14.03 -0.60
CA ASP A 102 -6.30 -15.03 0.47
C ASP A 102 -4.90 -15.44 0.97
N ARG A 103 -3.93 -15.53 0.06
CA ARG A 103 -2.53 -15.83 0.41
C ARG A 103 -1.92 -14.73 1.28
N HIS A 104 -2.19 -13.46 0.98
CA HIS A 104 -1.70 -12.35 1.81
C HIS A 104 -2.37 -12.36 3.19
N ALA A 105 -3.70 -12.53 3.22
CA ALA A 105 -4.45 -12.62 4.47
C ALA A 105 -3.99 -13.76 5.36
N ALA A 106 -3.68 -14.93 4.78
CA ALA A 106 -3.13 -16.07 5.52
C ALA A 106 -1.78 -15.74 6.18
N ILE A 107 -0.86 -15.11 5.45
CA ILE A 107 0.46 -14.71 5.98
C ILE A 107 0.32 -13.68 7.09
N VAL A 108 -0.54 -12.67 6.92
CA VAL A 108 -0.75 -11.63 7.94
C VAL A 108 -1.34 -12.22 9.21
N LYS A 109 -2.34 -13.11 9.10
CA LYS A 109 -2.94 -13.80 10.26
C LYS A 109 -1.91 -14.65 11.00
N GLU A 110 -1.08 -15.37 10.26
CA GLU A 110 -0.04 -16.23 10.80
C GLU A 110 1.02 -15.42 11.55
N PHE A 111 1.52 -14.34 10.92
CA PHE A 111 2.44 -13.41 11.56
C PHE A 111 1.84 -12.78 12.83
N PHE A 112 0.62 -12.26 12.73
CA PHE A 112 -0.09 -11.66 13.87
C PHE A 112 -0.21 -12.67 15.02
N GLN A 113 -0.60 -13.92 14.74
CA GLN A 113 -0.73 -14.96 15.75
C GLN A 113 0.60 -15.25 16.46
N ARG A 114 1.72 -15.32 15.72
CA ARG A 114 3.04 -15.52 16.35
C ARG A 114 3.41 -14.40 17.30
N VAL A 115 3.14 -13.15 16.93
CA VAL A 115 3.45 -11.98 17.77
C VAL A 115 2.51 -11.93 18.98
N TRP A 116 1.24 -12.28 18.79
CA TRP A 116 0.27 -12.44 19.87
C TRP A 116 0.71 -13.51 20.89
N ASP A 117 1.06 -14.71 20.41
CA ASP A 117 1.45 -15.84 21.26
C ASP A 117 2.74 -15.58 22.04
N LYS A 118 3.61 -14.71 21.52
CA LYS A 118 4.82 -14.27 22.20
C LYS A 118 4.55 -13.25 23.32
N GLY A 119 3.33 -12.74 23.44
CA GLY A 119 2.95 -11.73 24.42
C GLY A 119 3.39 -10.31 24.07
N ASP A 120 3.79 -10.08 22.81
CA ASP A 120 4.25 -8.76 22.33
C ASP A 120 3.06 -7.84 21.94
N ILE A 121 1.82 -8.35 21.96
CA ILE A 121 0.59 -7.60 21.69
C ILE A 121 -0.23 -7.47 22.97
N TYR A 122 -0.63 -6.25 23.31
CA TYR A 122 -1.56 -5.98 24.38
C TYR A 122 -2.63 -4.99 23.91
N LEU A 123 -3.80 -5.06 24.52
CA LEU A 123 -4.89 -4.13 24.25
C LEU A 123 -4.69 -2.86 25.07
N TRP A 124 -4.76 -1.72 24.41
CA TRP A 124 -4.79 -0.41 25.05
C TRP A 124 -5.85 0.45 24.39
N ALA A 125 -6.61 1.19 25.20
CA ALA A 125 -7.60 2.13 24.71
C ALA A 125 -6.95 3.51 24.63
N THR A 126 -6.88 4.07 23.41
CA THR A 126 -6.52 5.47 23.19
C THR A 126 -7.73 6.21 22.70
N ALA A 127 -8.01 7.36 23.30
CA ALA A 127 -8.93 8.33 22.74
C ALA A 127 -8.18 9.59 22.34
N GLY A 128 -8.58 10.22 21.24
CA GLY A 128 -7.95 11.44 20.77
C GLY A 128 -8.54 11.98 19.48
N TRP A 129 -8.05 13.16 19.10
CA TRP A 129 -8.39 13.80 17.84
C TRP A 129 -7.76 13.02 16.69
N TYR A 130 -8.57 12.60 15.72
CA TYR A 130 -8.13 11.77 14.59
C TYR A 130 -8.40 12.47 13.27
N CYS A 131 -7.35 12.69 12.49
CA CYS A 131 -7.49 13.20 11.13
C CYS A 131 -7.68 12.03 10.16
N VAL A 132 -8.90 11.85 9.67
CA VAL A 132 -9.25 10.80 8.70
C VAL A 132 -8.43 10.91 7.41
N GLU A 133 -8.08 12.13 7.01
CA GLU A 133 -7.31 12.32 5.78
C GLU A 133 -5.82 11.97 5.93
N CYS A 134 -5.25 12.18 7.12
CA CYS A 134 -3.91 11.71 7.45
C CYS A 134 -3.86 10.23 7.85
N GLU A 135 -5.01 9.65 8.22
CA GLU A 135 -5.10 8.35 8.92
C GLU A 135 -4.23 8.30 10.20
N GLU A 136 -4.28 9.38 10.98
CA GLU A 136 -3.38 9.59 12.11
C GLU A 136 -4.08 10.35 13.25
N PHE A 137 -3.74 10.00 14.51
CA PHE A 137 -4.07 10.82 15.67
C PHE A 137 -3.26 12.11 15.68
N LYS A 138 -3.90 13.22 16.04
CA LYS A 138 -3.32 14.56 16.17
C LYS A 138 -3.37 14.99 17.62
N GLU A 139 -2.30 15.61 18.09
CA GLU A 139 -2.34 16.27 19.38
C GLU A 139 -3.14 17.56 19.27
N GLU A 140 -3.86 17.93 20.34
CA GLU A 140 -4.74 19.09 20.32
C GLU A 140 -3.99 20.40 20.04
N ARG A 141 -2.73 20.50 20.48
CA ARG A 141 -1.86 21.65 20.22
C ARG A 141 -1.45 21.83 18.76
N ASP A 142 -1.54 20.76 17.97
CA ASP A 142 -1.18 20.78 16.54
C ASP A 142 -2.40 21.07 15.65
N LEU A 143 -3.58 21.20 16.24
CA LEU A 143 -4.81 21.55 15.54
C LEU A 143 -4.96 23.05 15.41
N LEU A 144 -5.62 23.47 14.33
CA LEU A 144 -6.10 24.84 14.18
C LEU A 144 -7.29 25.10 15.13
N ASP A 145 -7.62 26.38 15.33
CA ASP A 145 -8.63 26.86 16.31
C ASP A 145 -10.02 26.21 16.14
N ASP A 146 -10.32 25.62 14.98
CA ASP A 146 -11.57 24.92 14.65
C ASP A 146 -11.46 23.39 14.60
N LYS A 147 -10.48 22.82 15.32
CA LYS A 147 -10.20 21.37 15.36
C LYS A 147 -9.95 20.80 13.97
N ARG A 148 -9.18 21.53 13.17
CA ARG A 148 -8.76 21.07 11.85
C ARG A 148 -7.30 20.69 11.82
N CYS A 149 -7.01 19.71 10.98
CA CYS A 149 -5.64 19.34 10.68
C CYS A 149 -4.98 20.47 9.87
N PRO A 150 -3.72 20.85 10.18
CA PRO A 150 -3.01 21.90 9.43
C PRO A 150 -2.76 21.52 7.96
N ILE A 151 -2.77 20.22 7.63
CA ILE A 151 -2.62 19.70 6.27
C ILE A 151 -3.98 19.66 5.55
N HIS A 152 -5.04 19.28 6.26
CA HIS A 152 -6.38 19.06 5.71
C HIS A 152 -7.39 20.03 6.32
N THR A 153 -7.27 21.30 5.94
CA THR A 153 -8.07 22.41 6.50
C THR A 153 -9.51 22.44 5.98
N ASN A 154 -9.87 21.59 5.03
CA ASN A 154 -11.24 21.49 4.50
C ASN A 154 -12.17 20.65 5.39
N ARG A 155 -11.64 19.90 6.38
CA ARG A 155 -12.43 19.01 7.23
C ARG A 155 -11.95 19.01 8.68
N ALA A 156 -12.89 18.99 9.62
CA ALA A 156 -12.59 18.83 11.05
C ALA A 156 -12.13 17.41 11.37
N VAL A 157 -11.26 17.29 12.37
CA VAL A 157 -10.85 15.99 12.95
C VAL A 157 -11.99 15.36 13.75
N GLU A 158 -12.01 14.04 13.87
CA GLU A 158 -13.02 13.27 14.60
C GLU A 158 -12.45 12.88 15.98
N TRP A 159 -13.20 12.99 17.08
CA TRP A 159 -12.80 12.37 18.34
C TRP A 159 -13.06 10.86 18.26
N ARG A 160 -12.04 10.05 18.50
CA ARG A 160 -12.12 8.58 18.49
C ARG A 160 -11.59 8.01 19.79
#